data_AF-A0A438FQN7-F1
#
_entry.id   AF-A0A438FQN7-F1
#
_cell.length_a   1.000
_cell.length_b   1.000
_cell.length_c   1.000
_cell.angle_alpha   90.00
_cell.angle_beta   90.00
_cell.angle_gamma   90.00
#
_symmetry.space_group_name_H-M   'P 1'
#
loop_
_entity.id
_entity.type
_entity.pdbx_description
1 polymer ?
#
loop_
_entity_poly.entity_id
_entity_poly.type
_entity_poly.pdbx_seq_one_letter_code
_entity_poly.pdbx_strand_id
1 'polypeptide(L)' 'MAVLLEEIAQSVEIWLKLIKKPQPYVDPNLDPVLLVPGIAGSILKAVDDNGRGERVWVRIIGCRLQVPD' A
#
# COMPACT_ATOMS: atom_id res chain seq x y z
N MET A 1 -28.01 -17.40 -15.91
CA MET A 1 -27.43 -18.58 -15.20
C MET A 1 -25.91 -18.59 -15.22
N ALA A 2 -25.23 -18.22 -16.31
CA ALA A 2 -23.77 -18.14 -16.36
C ALA A 2 -23.16 -17.13 -15.35
N VAL A 3 -23.80 -15.97 -15.17
CA VAL A 3 -23.36 -14.90 -14.25
C VAL A 3 -23.25 -15.38 -12.79
N LEU A 4 -24.19 -16.22 -12.33
CA LEU A 4 -24.21 -16.74 -10.95
C LEU A 4 -23.09 -17.77 -10.70
N LEU A 5 -22.73 -18.55 -11.72
CA LEU A 5 -21.63 -19.52 -11.61
C LEU A 5 -20.27 -18.83 -11.52
N GLU A 6 -20.11 -17.71 -12.23
CA GLU A 6 -18.89 -16.89 -12.21
C GLU A 6 -18.71 -16.21 -10.84
N GLU A 7 -19.78 -15.67 -10.26
CA GLU A 7 -19.77 -15.10 -8.91
C GLU A 7 -19.44 -16.13 -7.82
N ILE A 8 -19.95 -17.36 -7.96
CA ILE A 8 -19.65 -18.47 -7.04
C ILE A 8 -18.18 -18.89 -7.18
N ALA A 9 -17.68 -19.04 -8.40
CA ALA A 9 -16.28 -19.38 -8.65
C ALA A 9 -15.33 -18.33 -8.06
N GLN A 10 -15.63 -17.05 -8.28
CA GLN A 10 -14.82 -15.94 -7.78
C GLN A 10 -14.84 -15.86 -6.24
N SER A 11 -16.01 -16.10 -5.62
CA SER A 11 -16.16 -16.16 -4.16
C SER A 11 -15.34 -17.30 -3.55
N VAL A 12 -15.29 -18.46 -4.22
CA VAL A 12 -14.49 -19.61 -3.80
C VAL A 12 -13.00 -19.33 -3.98
N GLU A 13 -12.57 -18.69 -5.06
CA GLU A 13 -11.16 -18.30 -5.28
C GLU A 13 -10.64 -17.31 -4.22
N ILE A 14 -11.48 -16.35 -3.82
CA ILE A 14 -11.19 -15.40 -2.74
C ILE A 14 -11.12 -16.13 -1.38
N TRP A 15 -12.09 -17.01 -1.10
CA TRP A 15 -12.15 -17.79 0.15
C TRP A 15 -10.94 -18.73 0.29
N LEU A 16 -10.54 -19.38 -0.81
CA LEU A 16 -9.36 -20.23 -0.87
C LEU A 16 -8.03 -19.44 -0.93
N LYS A 17 -8.08 -18.10 -0.92
CA LYS A 17 -6.90 -17.22 -1.08
C LYS A 17 -6.06 -17.58 -2.31
N LEU A 18 -6.68 -18.16 -3.34
CA LEU A 18 -6.02 -18.57 -4.58
C LEU A 18 -5.56 -17.36 -5.40
N ILE A 19 -6.20 -16.22 -5.19
CA ILE A 19 -5.66 -14.91 -5.59
C ILE A 19 -4.49 -14.58 -4.67
N LYS A 20 -3.35 -15.25 -4.92
CA LYS A 20 -2.06 -14.75 -4.46
C LYS A 20 -1.92 -13.38 -5.10
N LYS A 21 -2.05 -12.32 -4.29
CA LYS A 21 -1.58 -11.00 -4.71
C LYS A 21 -0.20 -11.20 -5.32
N PRO A 22 0.07 -10.70 -6.54
CA PRO A 22 1.38 -10.83 -7.14
C PRO A 22 2.38 -10.30 -6.13
N GLN A 23 3.11 -11.22 -5.48
CA GLN A 23 4.14 -10.81 -4.58
C GLN A 23 5.23 -10.22 -5.47
N PRO A 24 5.70 -8.99 -5.17
CA PRO A 24 6.78 -8.41 -5.95
C PRO A 24 7.93 -9.40 -5.95
N TYR A 25 8.42 -9.73 -7.15
CA TYR A 25 9.59 -10.58 -7.29
C TYR A 25 10.78 -9.86 -6.65
N VAL A 26 11.40 -10.50 -5.67
CA VAL A 26 12.63 -10.04 -5.01
C VAL A 26 13.73 -11.02 -5.39
N ASP A 27 14.80 -10.53 -6.01
CA ASP A 27 15.96 -11.36 -6.37
C ASP A 27 16.60 -11.93 -5.09
N PRO A 28 16.67 -13.27 -4.92
CA PRO A 28 17.27 -13.88 -3.75
C PRO A 28 18.79 -13.71 -3.66
N ASN A 29 19.46 -13.30 -4.75
CA ASN A 29 20.90 -13.04 -4.76
C ASN A 29 21.26 -11.60 -4.42
N LEU A 30 20.27 -10.73 -4.17
CA LEU A 30 20.51 -9.35 -3.79
C LEU A 30 20.87 -9.28 -2.30
N ASP A 31 21.98 -8.61 -1.98
CA ASP A 31 22.28 -8.29 -0.59
C ASP A 31 21.23 -7.30 -0.03
N PRO A 32 20.70 -7.51 1.19
CA PRO A 32 19.74 -6.60 1.78
C PRO A 32 20.40 -5.24 2.07
N VAL A 33 19.81 -4.16 1.56
CA VAL A 33 20.29 -2.79 1.79
C VAL A 33 19.33 -2.03 2.70
N LEU A 34 19.87 -1.34 3.70
CA LEU A 34 19.12 -0.41 4.54
C LEU A 34 19.20 1.00 3.96
N LEU A 35 18.07 1.53 3.48
CA LEU A 35 17.98 2.92 3.04
C LEU A 35 17.72 3.83 4.25
N VAL A 36 18.65 4.74 4.53
CA VAL A 36 18.49 5.75 5.58
C VAL A 36 18.12 7.08 4.93
N PRO A 37 16.89 7.59 5.11
CA PRO A 37 16.50 8.88 4.55
C PRO A 37 17.25 10.03 5.24
N GLY A 38 17.63 11.04 4.47
CA GLY A 38 18.16 12.31 4.99
C GLY A 38 17.07 13.18 5.63
N ILE A 39 17.43 14.42 5.97
CA ILE A 39 16.48 15.40 6.53
C ILE A 39 15.31 15.58 5.55
N ALA A 40 14.08 15.46 6.07
CA ALA A 40 12.85 15.48 5.28
C ALA A 40 12.78 14.38 4.19
N GLY A 41 13.53 13.29 4.29
CA GLY A 41 13.52 12.19 3.31
C GLY A 41 12.41 11.15 3.53
N SER A 42 11.55 11.32 4.55
CA SER A 42 10.48 10.39 4.89
C SER A 42 9.13 11.09 5.03
N ILE A 43 8.06 10.34 4.72
CA ILE A 43 6.69 10.74 4.97
C ILE A 43 6.39 10.47 6.45
N LEU A 44 5.86 11.47 7.13
CA LEU A 44 5.44 11.41 8.52
C LEU A 44 3.95 11.12 8.61
N LYS A 45 3.50 10.60 9.74
CA LYS A 45 2.09 10.41 10.06
C LYS A 45 1.76 11.26 11.28
N ALA A 46 0.81 12.17 11.14
CA ALA A 46 0.23 12.92 12.25
C ALA A 46 -1.09 12.27 12.68
N VAL A 47 -1.45 12.42 13.94
CA VAL A 47 -2.71 11.97 14.52
C VAL A 47 -3.28 13.14 15.33
N ASP A 48 -4.53 13.50 15.06
CA ASP A 48 -5.22 14.54 15.82
C ASP A 48 -5.84 14.00 17.12
N ASP A 49 -6.39 14.90 17.94
CA ASP A 49 -7.04 14.56 19.22
C ASP A 49 -8.27 13.65 19.05
N ASN A 50 -8.86 13.61 17.85
CA ASN A 50 -9.99 12.74 17.52
C ASN A 50 -9.53 11.37 16.98
N GLY A 51 -8.22 11.09 16.97
CA GLY A 51 -7.63 9.85 16.47
C GLY A 51 -7.55 9.77 14.95
N ARG A 52 -7.82 10.86 14.22
CA ARG A 52 -7.74 10.89 12.76
C ARG A 52 -6.27 10.99 12.35
N GLY A 53 -5.82 9.97 11.62
CA GLY A 53 -4.47 9.92 11.06
C GLY A 53 -4.39 10.62 9.70
N GLU A 54 -3.36 11.44 9.51
CA GLU A 54 -3.03 12.06 8.22
C GLU A 54 -1.56 11.87 7.87
N ARG A 55 -1.26 11.74 6.57
CA ARG A 55 0.11 11.68 6.07
C ARG A 55 0.62 13.10 5.85
N VAL A 56 1.72 13.44 6.49
CA VAL A 56 2.34 14.77 6.47
C VAL A 56 3.77 14.63 5.93
N TRP A 57 4.20 15.59 5.13
CA TRP A 57 5.59 15.72 4.71
C TRP A 57 6.01 17.18 4.82
N VAL A 58 7.31 17.45 4.90
CA VAL A 58 7.82 18.82 5.07
C VAL A 58 7.40 19.65 3.85
N ARG A 59 6.44 20.56 4.07
CA ARG A 59 5.89 21.45 3.04
C ARG A 59 6.84 22.64 2.86
N ILE A 60 7.81 22.53 1.94
CA ILE A 60 8.65 23.70 1.58
C ILE A 60 7.92 24.61 0.58
N ILE A 61 7.01 24.08 -0.24
CA ILE A 61 6.14 24.85 -1.16
C ILE A 61 4.75 24.18 -1.17
N GLY A 62 3.68 24.98 -1.14
CA GLY A 62 2.29 24.53 -1.05
C GLY A 62 1.76 23.78 -2.29
N CYS A 63 2.30 22.60 -2.60
CA CYS A 63 1.76 21.70 -3.60
C CYS A 63 1.02 20.54 -2.93
N ARG A 64 -0.23 20.29 -3.32
CA ARG A 64 -1.05 19.16 -2.85
C ARG A 64 -0.73 17.94 -3.71
N LEU A 65 0.08 17.02 -3.18
CA LEU A 65 0.18 15.67 -3.74
C LEU A 65 -1.02 14.85 -3.24
N GLN A 66 -1.98 14.61 -4.12
CA GLN A 66 -3.03 13.62 -3.90
C GLN A 66 -2.40 12.24 -4.13
N VAL A 67 -2.09 11.53 -3.04
CA VAL A 67 -1.70 10.12 -3.14
C VAL A 67 -3.00 9.31 -3.18
N PRO A 68 -3.29 8.54 -4.24
CA PRO A 68 -4.46 7.67 -4.28
C PRO A 68 -4.34 6.57 -3.21
N ASP A 69 -5.49 6.20 -2.65
CA ASP A 69 -5.64 5.19 -1.59
C ASP A 69 -5.15 3.79 -2.00
#